data_AF-A0A7S1Z1S0-F1
#
_entry.id   AF-A0A7S1Z1S0-F1
#
_cell.length_a   1.000
_cell.length_b   1.000
_cell.length_c   1.000
_cell.angle_alpha   90.00
_cell.angle_beta   90.00
_cell.angle_gamma   90.00
#
_symmetry.space_group_name_H-M   'P 1'
#
loop_
_entity.id
_entity.type
_entity.pdbx_description
1 polymer ?
#
loop_
_entity_poly.entity_id
_entity_poly.type
_entity_poly.pdbx_seq_one_letter_code
_entity_poly.pdbx_strand_id
1 'polypeptide(L)'
;AKKTEAPAANPLFEKRARNFSIGNAIQPQRDVSRFVKWPKYIRLQRQRKILLQRLKVPPAIAQFGRTLDKNTALQLFKLAVKYKPEDKSQKKDRLKKMAEEKAAGKTDSTFKKPFVLKYGIN
;
A
#
# COMPACT_ATOMS: atom_id res chain seq x y z
N ALA A 1 -46.43 21.62 -12.15
CA ALA A 1 -45.13 21.16 -12.67
C ALA A 1 -44.97 21.65 -14.11
N LYS A 2 -44.02 22.56 -14.39
CA LYS A 2 -43.77 23.03 -15.76
C LYS A 2 -43.29 21.84 -16.60
N LYS A 3 -44.03 21.45 -17.63
CA LYS A 3 -43.54 20.54 -18.67
C LYS A 3 -42.41 21.27 -19.39
N THR A 4 -41.19 20.78 -19.25
CA THR A 4 -40.06 21.23 -20.07
C THR A 4 -40.26 20.72 -21.48
N GLU A 5 -40.48 21.62 -22.43
CA GLU A 5 -40.58 21.33 -23.86
C GLU A 5 -39.23 20.82 -24.38
N ALA A 6 -39.27 19.75 -25.18
CA ALA A 6 -38.06 19.21 -25.78
C ALA A 6 -37.50 20.22 -26.81
N PRO A 7 -36.18 20.46 -26.84
CA PRO A 7 -35.59 21.38 -27.80
C PRO A 7 -35.85 20.93 -29.24
N ALA A 8 -36.21 21.86 -30.12
CA ALA A 8 -36.46 21.60 -31.52
C ALA A 8 -35.23 20.93 -32.18
N ALA A 9 -35.42 19.75 -32.76
CA ALA A 9 -34.35 18.99 -33.38
C ALA A 9 -33.98 19.60 -34.75
N ASN A 10 -32.69 19.88 -34.96
CA ASN A 10 -32.19 20.40 -36.23
C ASN A 10 -32.19 19.27 -37.30
N PRO A 11 -32.85 19.46 -38.46
CA PRO A 11 -33.00 18.44 -39.50
C PRO A 11 -31.68 18.04 -40.18
N LEU A 12 -30.59 18.77 -39.95
CA LEU A 12 -29.26 18.44 -40.48
C LEU A 12 -28.52 17.35 -39.67
N PHE A 13 -29.00 16.98 -38.47
CA PHE A 13 -28.37 15.95 -37.65
C PHE A 13 -29.11 14.62 -37.71
N GLU A 14 -28.43 13.59 -38.24
CA GLU A 14 -28.94 12.23 -38.32
C GLU A 14 -28.22 11.28 -37.36
N LYS A 15 -28.94 10.28 -36.83
CA LYS A 15 -28.35 9.22 -36.00
C LYS A 15 -27.59 8.22 -36.87
N ARG A 16 -26.26 8.21 -36.77
CA ARG A 16 -25.37 7.27 -37.48
C ARG A 16 -24.86 6.15 -36.55
N ALA A 17 -25.74 5.23 -36.17
CA ALA A 17 -25.36 4.08 -35.36
C ALA A 17 -24.46 3.12 -36.17
N ARG A 18 -23.34 2.70 -35.57
CA ARG A 18 -22.43 1.70 -36.16
C ARG A 18 -22.71 0.33 -35.57
N ASN A 19 -22.67 -0.70 -36.41
CA ASN A 19 -22.78 -2.09 -35.98
C ASN A 19 -21.38 -2.66 -35.71
N PHE A 20 -21.09 -3.01 -34.46
CA PHE A 20 -19.81 -3.58 -34.02
C PHE A 20 -19.85 -5.12 -33.86
N SER A 21 -20.82 -5.81 -34.47
CA SER A 21 -20.74 -7.28 -34.56
C SER A 21 -19.62 -7.71 -35.52
N ILE A 22 -19.26 -8.99 -35.45
CA ILE A 22 -18.16 -9.56 -36.23
C ILE A 22 -18.45 -9.36 -37.74
N GLY A 23 -17.47 -8.82 -38.47
CA GLY A 23 -17.57 -8.61 -39.93
C GLY A 23 -18.19 -7.28 -40.37
N ASN A 24 -18.63 -6.43 -39.45
CA ASN A 24 -19.20 -5.11 -39.76
C ASN A 24 -18.20 -3.97 -39.51
N ALA A 25 -18.58 -2.93 -38.75
CA ALA A 25 -17.73 -1.77 -38.52
C ALA A 25 -16.50 -2.10 -37.63
N ILE A 26 -15.45 -1.27 -37.75
CA ILE A 26 -14.24 -1.38 -36.92
C ILE A 26 -14.61 -1.37 -35.43
N GLN A 27 -14.06 -2.33 -34.68
CA GLN A 27 -14.27 -2.44 -33.25
C GLN A 27 -13.82 -1.17 -32.52
N PRO A 28 -14.58 -0.70 -31.51
CA PRO A 28 -14.15 0.42 -30.69
C PRO A 28 -12.91 0.05 -29.86
N GLN A 29 -12.22 1.06 -29.36
CA GLN A 29 -11.17 0.84 -28.36
C GLN A 29 -11.80 0.24 -27.10
N ARG A 30 -11.28 -0.91 -26.66
CA ARG A 30 -11.71 -1.63 -25.46
C ARG A 30 -10.55 -1.79 -24.49
N ASP A 31 -10.85 -2.02 -23.22
CA ASP A 31 -9.81 -2.38 -22.26
C ASP A 31 -9.14 -3.70 -22.68
N VAL A 32 -7.84 -3.62 -22.96
CA VAL A 32 -6.99 -4.75 -23.34
C VAL A 32 -6.03 -5.16 -22.22
N SER A 33 -6.16 -4.60 -21.00
CA SER A 33 -5.28 -4.82 -19.84
C SER A 33 -4.93 -6.30 -19.58
N ARG A 34 -5.89 -7.21 -19.79
CA ARG A 34 -5.72 -8.66 -19.64
C ARG A 34 -4.91 -9.32 -20.77
N PHE A 35 -4.98 -8.77 -21.98
CA PHE A 35 -4.35 -9.29 -23.19
C PHE A 35 -3.02 -8.62 -23.52
N VAL A 36 -2.68 -7.53 -22.81
CA VAL A 36 -1.38 -6.86 -22.94
C VAL A 36 -0.25 -7.87 -22.68
N LYS A 37 0.76 -7.84 -23.55
CA LYS A 37 2.04 -8.49 -23.29
C LYS A 37 2.78 -7.72 -22.18
N TRP A 38 2.53 -8.10 -20.93
CA TRP A 38 3.13 -7.45 -19.77
C TRP A 38 4.68 -7.57 -19.77
N PRO A 39 5.39 -6.55 -19.27
CA PRO A 39 6.83 -6.60 -19.02
C PRO A 39 7.27 -7.88 -18.31
N LYS A 40 8.49 -8.35 -18.62
CA LYS A 40 9.00 -9.65 -18.15
C LYS A 40 8.94 -9.79 -16.63
N TYR A 41 9.30 -8.76 -15.88
CA TYR A 41 9.29 -8.80 -14.41
C TYR A 41 7.89 -9.01 -13.83
N ILE A 42 6.85 -8.40 -14.42
CA ILE A 42 5.46 -8.57 -13.99
C ILE A 42 5.00 -10.01 -14.24
N ARG A 43 5.32 -10.56 -15.42
CA ARG A 43 4.99 -11.95 -15.74
C ARG A 43 5.65 -12.93 -14.75
N LEU A 44 6.93 -12.74 -14.46
CA LEU A 44 7.67 -13.58 -13.51
C LEU A 44 7.08 -13.50 -12.10
N GLN A 45 6.74 -12.30 -11.61
CA GLN A 45 6.10 -12.12 -10.29
C GLN A 45 4.74 -12.84 -10.22
N ARG A 46 3.90 -12.71 -11.27
CA ARG A 46 2.59 -13.38 -11.34
C ARG A 46 2.74 -14.90 -11.42
N GLN A 47 3.64 -15.41 -12.25
CA GLN A 47 3.93 -16.85 -12.37
C GLN A 47 4.44 -17.43 -11.05
N ARG A 48 5.35 -16.73 -10.36
CA ARG A 48 5.85 -17.14 -9.03
C ARG A 48 4.71 -17.26 -8.01
N LYS A 49 3.79 -16.30 -7.98
CA LYS A 49 2.61 -16.36 -7.09
C LYS A 49 1.73 -17.58 -7.41
N ILE A 50 1.49 -17.86 -8.70
CA ILE A 50 0.70 -19.03 -9.12
C ILE A 50 1.38 -20.33 -8.70
N LEU A 51 2.70 -20.45 -8.86
CA LEU A 51 3.44 -21.64 -8.43
C LEU A 51 3.29 -21.91 -6.93
N LEU A 52 3.41 -20.88 -6.09
CA LEU A 52 3.21 -21.00 -4.64
C LEU A 52 1.79 -21.43 -4.25
N GLN A 53 0.79 -21.14 -5.07
CA GLN A 53 -0.60 -21.55 -4.83
C GLN A 53 -0.90 -22.97 -5.35
N ARG A 54 -0.22 -23.40 -6.42
CA ARG A 54 -0.50 -24.67 -7.10
C ARG A 54 0.31 -25.83 -6.55
N LEU A 55 1.53 -25.56 -6.09
CA LEU A 55 2.40 -26.58 -5.51
C LEU A 55 2.10 -26.77 -4.02
N LYS A 56 2.37 -27.97 -3.51
CA LYS A 56 2.30 -28.25 -2.06
C LYS A 56 3.48 -27.55 -1.37
N VAL A 57 3.18 -26.46 -0.66
CA VAL A 57 4.18 -25.68 0.09
C VAL A 57 4.43 -26.33 1.46
N PRO A 58 5.69 -26.54 1.89
CA PRO A 58 6.01 -27.07 3.21
C PRO A 58 5.43 -26.21 4.36
N PRO A 59 5.03 -26.81 5.50
CA PRO A 59 4.37 -26.10 6.60
C PRO A 59 5.23 -24.98 7.20
N ALA A 60 6.56 -25.16 7.23
CA ALA A 60 7.50 -24.15 7.69
C ALA A 60 7.44 -22.83 6.89
N ILE A 61 7.00 -22.90 5.62
CA ILE A 61 6.80 -21.72 4.77
C ILE A 61 5.33 -21.29 4.81
N ALA A 62 4.40 -22.25 4.80
CA ALA A 62 2.97 -21.98 4.76
C ALA A 62 2.45 -21.23 6.01
N GLN A 63 3.12 -21.37 7.16
CA GLN A 63 2.77 -20.64 8.38
C GLN A 63 2.75 -19.12 8.18
N PHE A 64 3.61 -18.57 7.32
CA PHE A 64 3.66 -17.13 7.03
C PHE A 64 2.48 -16.63 6.16
N GLY A 65 1.73 -17.54 5.54
CA GLY A 65 0.48 -17.19 4.85
C GLY A 65 -0.70 -16.98 5.80
N ARG A 66 -0.61 -17.46 7.05
CA ARG A 66 -1.62 -17.30 8.08
C ARG A 66 -1.24 -16.11 8.98
N THR A 67 -1.80 -14.95 8.68
CA THR A 67 -1.49 -13.70 9.38
C THR A 67 -2.38 -13.49 10.61
N LEU A 68 -1.93 -12.64 11.52
CA LEU A 68 -2.76 -12.11 12.61
C LEU A 68 -3.99 -11.38 12.04
N ASP A 69 -5.11 -11.41 12.76
CA ASP A 69 -6.32 -10.71 12.36
C ASP A 69 -6.14 -9.18 12.39
N LYS A 70 -6.98 -8.48 11.64
CA LYS A 70 -6.85 -7.02 11.45
C LYS A 70 -7.03 -6.25 12.76
N ASN A 71 -7.91 -6.69 13.66
CA ASN A 71 -8.22 -5.94 14.87
C ASN A 71 -7.06 -6.03 15.87
N THR A 72 -6.55 -7.23 16.10
CA THR A 72 -5.39 -7.45 16.96
C THR A 72 -4.14 -6.81 16.38
N ALA A 73 -3.93 -6.88 15.05
CA ALA A 73 -2.80 -6.22 14.40
C ALA A 73 -2.80 -4.69 14.64
N LEU A 74 -3.96 -4.03 14.56
CA LEU A 74 -4.08 -2.60 14.84
C LEU A 74 -3.73 -2.27 16.30
N GLN A 75 -4.17 -3.08 17.26
CA GLN A 75 -3.82 -2.90 18.67
C GLN A 75 -2.32 -3.09 18.91
N LEU A 76 -1.72 -4.12 18.30
CA LEU A 76 -0.30 -4.39 18.37
C LEU A 76 0.53 -3.23 17.79
N PHE A 77 0.15 -2.70 16.64
CA PHE A 77 0.87 -1.56 16.04
C PHE A 77 0.71 -0.27 16.87
N LYS A 78 -0.45 -0.03 17.49
CA LYS A 78 -0.61 1.08 18.44
C LYS A 78 0.36 0.98 19.61
N LEU A 79 0.52 -0.22 20.17
CA LEU A 79 1.49 -0.48 21.23
C LEU A 79 2.93 -0.27 20.74
N ALA A 80 3.27 -0.81 19.57
CA ALA A 80 4.60 -0.70 18.98
C ALA A 80 4.99 0.76 18.70
N VAL A 81 4.05 1.60 18.28
CA VAL A 81 4.28 3.04 18.06
C VAL A 81 4.66 3.75 19.35
N LYS A 82 4.03 3.42 20.49
CA LYS A 82 4.37 4.00 21.81
C LYS A 82 5.82 3.69 22.23
N TYR A 83 6.32 2.51 21.87
CA TYR A 83 7.67 2.05 22.20
C TYR A 83 8.64 2.14 21.00
N LYS A 84 8.32 2.98 20.00
CA LYS A 84 9.20 3.18 18.84
C LYS A 84 10.56 3.75 19.31
N PRO A 85 11.70 3.23 18.81
CA PRO A 85 13.01 3.83 19.05
C PRO A 85 13.11 5.28 18.57
N GLU A 86 14.04 6.03 19.16
CA GLU A 86 14.33 7.42 18.79
C GLU A 86 14.80 7.55 17.33
N ASP A 87 14.31 8.58 16.64
CA ASP A 87 14.84 8.98 15.35
C ASP A 87 16.21 9.70 15.52
N LYS A 88 17.00 9.81 14.44
CA LYS A 88 18.36 10.40 14.50
C LYS A 88 18.37 11.84 15.05
N SER A 89 17.36 12.65 14.71
CA SER A 89 17.18 14.02 15.22
C SER A 89 16.91 14.04 16.72
N GLN A 90 15.95 13.24 17.17
CA GLN A 90 15.60 13.12 18.59
C GLN A 90 16.79 12.68 19.44
N LYS A 91 17.58 11.72 18.94
CA LYS A 91 18.83 11.30 19.59
C LYS A 91 19.84 12.44 19.68
N LYS A 92 20.00 13.24 18.62
CA LYS A 92 20.89 14.41 18.61
C LYS A 92 20.46 15.44 19.66
N ASP A 93 19.16 15.76 19.69
CA ASP A 93 18.61 16.73 20.65
C ASP A 93 18.78 16.24 22.09
N ARG A 94 18.56 14.95 22.34
CA ARG A 94 18.78 14.33 23.65
C ARG A 94 20.25 14.42 24.08
N LEU A 95 21.18 14.10 23.18
CA LEU A 95 22.62 14.17 23.48
C LEU A 95 23.07 15.62 23.72
N LYS A 96 22.53 16.58 22.96
CA LYS A 96 22.82 18.00 23.14
C LYS A 96 22.35 18.49 24.51
N LYS A 97 21.09 18.19 24.89
CA LYS A 97 20.54 18.54 26.20
C LYS A 97 21.35 17.92 27.35
N MET A 98 21.72 16.65 27.22
CA MET A 98 22.54 15.96 28.22
C MET A 98 23.93 16.61 28.37
N ALA A 99 24.55 17.05 27.28
CA ALA A 99 25.83 17.76 27.32
C ALA A 99 25.70 19.14 27.99
N GLU A 100 24.64 19.89 27.69
CA GLU A 100 24.35 21.19 28.31
C GLU A 100 24.10 21.05 29.83
N GLU A 101 23.32 20.06 30.26
CA GLU A 101 23.04 19.78 31.67
C GLU A 101 24.31 19.39 32.45
N LYS A 102 25.19 18.59 31.83
CA LYS A 102 26.47 18.21 32.41
C LYS A 102 27.43 19.38 32.52
N ALA A 103 27.47 20.27 31.53
CA ALA A 103 28.26 21.50 31.58
C ALA A 103 27.78 22.46 32.68
N ALA A 104 26.48 22.46 32.98
CA ALA A 104 25.89 23.25 34.07
C ALA A 104 26.11 22.67 35.48
N GLY A 105 26.94 21.63 35.63
CA GLY A 105 27.33 21.06 36.93
C GLY A 105 26.24 20.26 37.63
N LYS A 106 25.10 19.99 36.98
CA LYS A 106 24.09 19.06 37.51
C LYS A 106 24.66 17.64 37.43
N THR A 107 24.71 16.95 38.56
CA THR A 107 25.14 15.54 38.60
C THR A 107 24.23 14.72 37.69
N ASP A 108 24.81 13.72 37.01
CA ASP A 108 24.15 12.79 36.07
C ASP A 108 22.98 12.07 36.77
N SER A 109 21.85 12.77 36.94
CA SER A 109 20.73 12.31 37.75
C SER A 109 19.95 11.28 36.94
N THR A 110 20.38 10.03 37.10
CA THR A 110 19.62 8.80 36.82
C THR A 110 18.87 8.83 35.47
N PHE A 111 19.60 8.94 34.36
CA PHE A 111 19.01 8.70 33.04
C PHE A 111 18.56 7.24 32.93
N LYS A 112 17.28 6.98 33.25
CA LYS A 112 16.68 5.65 33.08
C LYS A 112 16.54 5.38 31.60
N LYS A 113 17.19 4.31 31.13
CA LYS A 113 17.12 3.88 29.73
C LYS A 113 15.65 3.68 29.32
N PRO A 114 15.18 4.34 28.25
CA PRO A 114 13.80 4.17 27.81
C PRO A 114 13.56 2.74 27.33
N PHE A 115 12.39 2.20 27.64
CA PHE A 115 11.93 0.95 27.05
C PHE A 115 11.62 1.21 25.58
N VAL A 116 12.22 0.43 24.70
CA VAL A 116 12.07 0.57 23.25
C VAL A 116 11.95 -0.80 22.61
N LEU A 117 11.24 -0.86 21.49
CA LEU A 117 11.14 -2.05 20.68
C LEU A 117 12.52 -2.44 20.13
N LYS A 118 12.91 -3.69 20.35
CA LYS A 118 14.10 -4.27 19.72
C LYS A 118 13.78 -4.64 18.28
N TYR A 119 14.69 -4.31 17.37
CA TYR A 119 14.53 -4.56 15.94
C TYR A 119 15.86 -5.08 15.37
N GLY A 120 15.78 -5.84 14.28
CA GLY A 120 16.89 -6.64 13.76
C GLY A 120 16.63 -8.13 13.97
N ILE A 121 17.13 -8.95 13.05
CA ILE A 121 17.01 -10.42 13.12
C ILE A 121 18.12 -11.01 14.02
N ASN A 122 19.16 -10.23 14.32
CA ASN A 122 20.34 -10.64 15.08
C ASN A 122 20.36 -9.97 16.46
#